data_AF-A0A2G6N4E1-F1
#
_entry.id   AF-A0A2G6N4E1-F1
#
_cell.length_a   1.000
_cell.length_b   1.000
_cell.length_c   1.000
_cell.angle_alpha   90.00
_cell.angle_beta   90.00
_cell.angle_gamma   90.00
#
_symmetry.space_group_name_H-M   'P 1'
#
loop_
_entity.id
_entity.type
_entity.pdbx_description
1 polymer ?
#
loop_
_entity_poly.entity_id
_entity_poly.type
_entity_poly.pdbx_seq_one_letter_code
_entity_poly.pdbx_strand_id
1 'polypeptide(L)'
;MSDQIRFEVGGKYENMKGVFEVIAIRRDAMDIRWENGEEISTPIELQQRIIERMQHEKEMEEALNLQKAKKAKAAASKSGKQFAGLESSDFRNTVSKTVWRGRGQLGGAVAKRFKSTTFKFNSWAVLRKPEVQWLDVKRQKQEDLPLQVKFYARVEEKGLFYGLHIPSPKSGSKETTDWHAILAWMEKPENELWLKKQCVLHELCIIDLNGKGFQGALRLVDDQWTHVVSDEDATVIESLTSFLSDAYQTGELSLRVERFIPQDAVIEKKNDIAGDLIALFESLMPMYAATAEPLG
;
A
#
# COMPACT_ATOMS: atom_id res chain seq x y z
N MET A 1 -30.01 19.21 -17.96
CA MET A 1 -31.16 20.01 -18.41
C MET A 1 -30.57 21.37 -18.72
N SER A 2 -30.41 21.70 -20.01
CA SER A 2 -29.75 22.94 -20.42
C SER A 2 -30.74 24.07 -20.26
N ASP A 3 -30.50 24.97 -19.29
CA ASP A 3 -31.26 26.20 -19.18
C ASP A 3 -30.94 27.06 -20.40
N GLN A 4 -31.91 27.16 -21.31
CA GLN A 4 -31.77 27.92 -22.54
C GLN A 4 -31.70 29.41 -22.18
N ILE A 5 -30.54 30.04 -22.42
CA ILE A 5 -30.34 31.46 -22.09
C ILE A 5 -31.28 32.31 -22.94
N ARG A 6 -32.20 33.04 -22.28
CA ARG A 6 -33.12 33.96 -22.92
C ARG A 6 -32.58 35.38 -22.83
N PHE A 7 -32.29 35.98 -23.99
CA PHE A 7 -31.84 37.37 -24.08
C PHE A 7 -33.02 38.33 -24.02
N GLU A 8 -32.84 39.44 -23.30
CA GLU A 8 -33.84 40.50 -23.15
C GLU A 8 -33.22 41.87 -23.47
N VAL A 9 -34.00 42.75 -24.11
CA VAL A 9 -33.59 44.13 -24.40
C VAL A 9 -33.37 44.89 -23.10
N GLY A 10 -32.24 45.57 -22.98
CA GLY A 10 -31.76 46.21 -21.74
C GLY A 10 -31.04 45.24 -20.78
N GLY A 11 -31.00 43.94 -21.11
CA GLY A 11 -30.27 42.93 -20.34
C GLY A 11 -28.77 43.03 -20.58
N LYS A 12 -27.98 42.82 -19.50
CA LYS A 12 -26.52 42.77 -19.54
C LYS A 12 -26.01 41.33 -19.43
N TYR A 13 -25.12 40.96 -20.34
CA TYR A 13 -24.55 39.62 -20.45
C TYR A 13 -23.04 39.72 -20.71
N GLU A 14 -22.30 38.64 -20.52
CA GLU A 14 -20.84 38.62 -20.71
C GLU A 14 -20.47 37.57 -21.76
N ASN A 15 -19.64 37.94 -22.74
CA ASN A 15 -19.01 37.01 -23.67
C ASN A 15 -17.48 37.15 -23.63
N MET A 16 -16.77 36.46 -24.53
CA MET A 16 -15.31 36.46 -24.58
C MET A 16 -14.68 37.86 -24.77
N LYS A 17 -15.44 38.85 -25.25
CA LYS A 17 -14.97 40.23 -25.45
C LYS A 17 -15.23 41.12 -24.24
N GLY A 18 -16.15 40.72 -23.36
CA GLY A 18 -16.54 41.44 -22.15
C GLY A 18 -18.05 41.59 -22.01
N VAL A 19 -18.46 42.46 -21.09
CA VAL A 19 -19.87 42.73 -20.80
C VAL A 19 -20.50 43.53 -21.93
N PHE A 20 -21.68 43.08 -22.40
CA PHE A 20 -22.49 43.75 -23.41
C PHE A 20 -23.94 43.90 -22.94
N GLU A 21 -24.61 44.92 -23.48
CA GLU A 21 -26.03 45.19 -23.31
C GLU A 21 -26.76 44.88 -24.62
N VAL A 22 -27.93 44.24 -24.55
CA VAL A 22 -28.80 44.01 -25.72
C VAL A 22 -29.65 45.24 -25.96
N ILE A 23 -29.46 45.92 -27.10
CA ILE A 23 -30.22 47.15 -27.44
C ILE A 23 -31.48 46.82 -28.24
N ALA A 24 -31.44 45.80 -29.09
CA ALA A 24 -32.60 45.41 -29.90
C ALA A 24 -32.58 43.92 -30.21
N ILE A 25 -33.77 43.33 -30.36
CA ILE A 25 -33.96 41.94 -30.78
C ILE A 25 -34.85 41.92 -32.02
N ARG A 26 -34.37 41.29 -33.09
CA ARG A 26 -35.06 41.14 -34.37
C ARG A 26 -35.07 39.67 -34.79
N ARG A 27 -36.17 38.98 -34.49
CA ARG A 27 -36.41 37.56 -34.80
C ARG A 27 -35.26 36.65 -34.30
N ASP A 28 -34.29 36.35 -35.15
CA ASP A 28 -33.16 35.45 -34.94
C ASP A 28 -31.82 36.17 -34.63
N ALA A 29 -31.81 37.51 -34.73
CA ALA A 29 -30.64 38.35 -34.46
C ALA A 29 -30.92 39.36 -33.35
N MET A 30 -29.84 39.86 -32.74
CA MET A 30 -29.89 40.95 -31.77
C MET A 30 -28.75 41.94 -31.99
N ASP A 31 -29.01 43.21 -31.68
CA ASP A 31 -28.01 44.26 -31.64
C ASP A 31 -27.47 44.36 -30.22
N ILE A 32 -26.16 44.26 -30.08
CA ILE A 32 -25.47 44.34 -28.79
C ILE A 32 -24.51 45.52 -28.77
N ARG A 33 -24.33 46.11 -27.60
CA ARG A 33 -23.36 47.19 -27.35
C ARG A 33 -22.47 46.86 -26.17
N TRP A 34 -21.16 47.02 -26.37
CA TRP A 34 -20.17 46.90 -25.29
C TRP A 34 -19.94 48.25 -24.60
N GLU A 35 -19.30 48.23 -23.43
CA GLU A 35 -19.00 49.44 -22.64
C GLU A 35 -18.11 50.46 -23.38
N ASN A 36 -17.34 50.01 -24.36
CA ASN A 36 -16.53 50.88 -25.23
C ASN A 36 -17.36 51.64 -26.30
N GLY A 37 -18.68 51.44 -26.33
CA GLY A 37 -19.60 52.05 -27.29
C GLY A 37 -19.67 51.36 -28.65
N GLU A 38 -18.98 50.24 -28.85
CA GLU A 38 -19.05 49.46 -30.09
C GLU A 38 -20.37 48.69 -30.17
N GLU A 39 -21.01 48.71 -31.35
CA GLU A 39 -22.29 48.05 -31.60
C GLU A 39 -22.18 47.06 -32.76
N ILE A 40 -22.83 45.90 -32.64
CA ILE A 40 -22.90 44.90 -33.72
C ILE A 40 -24.24 44.16 -33.71
N SER A 41 -24.66 43.71 -34.89
CA SER A 41 -25.75 42.74 -35.06
C SER A 41 -25.18 41.32 -35.06
N THR A 42 -25.67 40.46 -34.18
CA THR A 42 -25.23 39.07 -34.03
C THR A 42 -26.42 38.10 -33.97
N PRO A 43 -26.31 36.88 -34.52
CA PRO A 43 -27.30 35.84 -34.28
C PRO A 43 -27.44 35.51 -32.78
N ILE A 44 -28.66 35.31 -32.32
CA ILE A 44 -28.97 34.96 -30.92
C ILE A 44 -28.33 33.62 -30.55
N GLU A 45 -28.45 32.63 -31.44
CA GLU A 45 -27.86 31.29 -31.23
C GLU A 45 -26.34 31.32 -31.08
N LEU A 46 -25.67 32.26 -31.77
CA LEU A 46 -24.21 32.40 -31.69
C LEU A 46 -23.80 32.86 -30.28
N GLN A 47 -24.47 33.88 -29.75
CA GLN A 47 -24.17 34.38 -28.41
C GLN A 47 -24.55 33.38 -27.33
N GLN A 48 -25.66 32.64 -27.50
CA GLN A 48 -26.03 31.56 -26.61
C GLN A 48 -24.92 30.49 -26.51
N ARG A 49 -24.41 30.02 -27.65
CA ARG A 49 -23.31 29.03 -27.69
C ARG A 49 -22.03 29.56 -27.05
N ILE A 50 -21.72 30.85 -27.21
CA ILE A 50 -20.53 31.46 -26.60
C ILE A 50 -20.66 31.43 -25.07
N ILE A 51 -21.81 31.81 -24.52
CA ILE A 51 -22.02 31.83 -23.07
C ILE A 51 -22.04 30.41 -22.49
N GLU A 52 -22.72 29.47 -23.15
CA GLU A 52 -22.74 28.06 -22.75
C GLU A 52 -21.34 27.45 -22.71
N ARG A 53 -20.51 27.75 -23.72
CA ARG A 53 -19.11 27.30 -23.76
C ARG A 53 -18.30 27.89 -22.61
N MET A 54 -18.43 29.18 -22.32
CA MET A 54 -17.74 29.84 -21.22
C MET A 54 -18.14 29.26 -19.85
N GLN A 55 -19.43 28.96 -19.66
CA GLN A 55 -19.93 28.31 -18.44
C GLN A 55 -19.33 26.91 -18.28
N HIS A 56 -19.32 26.10 -19.34
CA HIS A 56 -18.75 24.76 -19.30
C HIS A 56 -17.23 24.76 -19.05
N GLU A 57 -16.49 25.70 -19.66
CA GLU A 57 -15.05 25.87 -19.41
C GLU A 57 -14.79 26.29 -17.95
N LYS A 58 -15.60 27.20 -17.39
CA LYS A 58 -15.52 27.62 -15.99
C LYS A 58 -15.86 26.48 -15.02
N GLU A 59 -16.90 25.70 -15.30
CA GLU A 59 -17.27 24.53 -14.49
C GLU A 59 -16.18 23.45 -14.52
N MET A 60 -15.56 23.22 -15.67
CA MET A 60 -14.42 22.30 -15.81
C MET A 60 -13.21 22.78 -15.02
N GLU A 61 -12.89 24.08 -15.08
CA GLU A 61 -11.80 24.67 -14.32
C GLU A 61 -12.05 24.63 -12.80
N GLU A 62 -13.27 24.96 -12.37
CA GLU A 62 -13.71 24.83 -10.99
C GLU A 62 -13.64 23.37 -10.53
N ALA A 63 -14.11 22.40 -11.32
CA ALA A 63 -14.02 20.98 -11.01
C ALA A 63 -12.55 20.50 -10.90
N LEU A 64 -11.67 20.98 -11.79
CA LEU A 64 -10.24 20.68 -11.76
C LEU A 64 -9.56 21.30 -10.53
N ASN A 65 -9.94 22.53 -10.18
CA ASN A 65 -9.44 23.23 -8.99
C ASN A 65 -9.96 22.59 -7.70
N LEU A 66 -11.22 22.15 -7.67
CA LEU A 66 -11.80 21.34 -6.59
C LEU A 66 -11.08 19.98 -6.45
N GLN A 67 -10.74 19.31 -7.56
CA GLN A 67 -9.93 18.09 -7.52
C GLN A 67 -8.51 18.36 -7.00
N LYS A 68 -7.84 19.43 -7.46
CA LYS A 68 -6.52 19.84 -6.98
C LYS A 68 -6.56 20.20 -5.48
N ALA A 69 -7.56 20.94 -5.02
CA ALA A 69 -7.76 21.30 -3.62
C ALA A 69 -8.08 20.08 -2.75
N LYS A 70 -8.88 19.12 -3.23
CA LYS A 70 -9.11 17.83 -2.55
C LYS A 70 -7.81 17.01 -2.44
N LYS A 71 -7.00 16.96 -3.52
CA LYS A 71 -5.68 16.31 -3.50
C LYS A 71 -4.70 17.01 -2.55
N ALA A 72 -4.71 18.35 -2.49
CA ALA A 72 -3.87 19.15 -1.60
C ALA A 72 -4.30 19.02 -0.12
N LYS A 73 -5.60 19.05 0.20
CA LYS A 73 -6.09 18.75 1.56
C LYS A 73 -5.78 17.32 1.99
N ALA A 74 -5.88 16.35 1.08
CA ALA A 74 -5.44 14.97 1.32
C ALA A 74 -3.91 14.82 1.44
N ALA A 75 -3.12 15.81 0.98
CA ALA A 75 -1.69 15.87 1.20
C ALA A 75 -1.33 16.60 2.50
N ALA A 76 -2.06 17.65 2.88
CA ALA A 76 -1.91 18.34 4.16
C ALA A 76 -2.31 17.45 5.35
N SER A 77 -3.33 16.59 5.20
CA SER A 77 -3.65 15.58 6.23
C SER A 77 -2.63 14.43 6.31
N LYS A 78 -1.68 14.32 5.36
CA LYS A 78 -0.56 13.37 5.41
C LYS A 78 0.62 13.85 6.27
N SER A 79 0.60 15.08 6.78
CA SER A 79 1.51 15.49 7.86
C SER A 79 0.95 15.07 9.23
N GLY A 80 0.48 13.82 9.34
CA GLY A 80 0.33 13.20 10.65
C GLY A 80 1.67 13.28 11.38
N LYS A 81 1.65 13.47 12.71
CA LYS A 81 2.85 13.47 13.56
C LYS A 81 3.83 12.42 13.03
N GLN A 82 5.04 12.87 12.67
CA GLN A 82 6.10 11.97 12.23
C GLN A 82 6.24 10.84 13.25
N PHE A 83 6.38 9.61 12.76
CA PHE A 83 6.56 8.45 13.63
C PHE A 83 7.76 8.70 14.56
N ALA A 84 7.48 8.74 15.86
CA ALA A 84 8.48 9.01 16.90
C ALA A 84 8.94 7.74 17.62
N GLY A 85 8.29 6.61 17.35
CA GLY A 85 8.51 5.33 18.03
C GLY A 85 7.22 4.66 18.46
N LEU A 86 7.34 3.42 18.92
CA LEU A 86 6.28 2.69 19.60
C LEU A 86 6.33 3.01 21.09
N GLU A 87 5.16 3.09 21.72
CA GLU A 87 5.02 3.31 23.16
C GLU A 87 4.51 2.04 23.84
N SER A 88 4.66 1.92 25.17
CA SER A 88 4.18 0.74 25.91
C SER A 88 2.69 0.45 25.69
N SER A 89 1.87 1.47 25.42
CA SER A 89 0.45 1.29 25.13
C SER A 89 0.15 0.64 23.77
N ASP A 90 1.12 0.59 22.85
CA ASP A 90 0.98 -0.04 21.54
C ASP A 90 1.06 -1.58 21.62
N PHE A 91 1.67 -2.13 22.67
CA PHE A 91 1.92 -3.57 22.89
C PHE A 91 0.68 -4.29 23.39
N ARG A 92 -0.29 -4.47 22.49
CA ARG A 92 -1.59 -5.11 22.79
C ARG A 92 -2.09 -5.92 21.60
N ASN A 93 -2.85 -6.97 21.90
CA ASN A 93 -3.48 -7.83 20.89
C ASN A 93 -4.76 -7.24 20.27
N THR A 94 -4.95 -5.91 20.33
CA THR A 94 -6.14 -5.21 19.84
C THR A 94 -5.76 -4.00 18.99
N VAL A 95 -6.65 -3.63 18.07
CA VAL A 95 -6.49 -2.44 17.22
C VAL A 95 -7.01 -1.15 17.87
N SER A 96 -7.73 -1.26 19.00
CA SER A 96 -8.28 -0.10 19.71
C SER A 96 -7.16 0.86 20.11
N LYS A 97 -7.29 2.12 19.72
CA LYS A 97 -6.30 3.20 19.96
C LYS A 97 -4.92 2.98 19.33
N THR A 98 -4.75 1.97 18.46
CA THR A 98 -3.48 1.79 17.72
C THR A 98 -3.34 2.84 16.63
N VAL A 99 -2.34 3.71 16.74
CA VAL A 99 -2.07 4.76 15.74
C VAL A 99 -0.89 4.41 14.83
N TRP A 100 0.06 3.61 15.32
CA TRP A 100 1.37 3.36 14.69
C TRP A 100 1.33 2.72 13.28
N ARG A 101 0.22 2.05 12.92
CA ARG A 101 0.07 1.29 11.65
C ARG A 101 -0.27 2.18 10.45
N GLY A 102 -0.62 3.45 10.68
CA GLY A 102 -1.10 4.35 9.64
C GLY A 102 -0.01 4.86 8.68
N ARG A 103 -0.45 5.45 7.56
CA ARG A 103 0.42 6.10 6.56
C ARG A 103 1.19 7.32 7.06
N GLY A 104 0.76 7.92 8.18
CA GLY A 104 1.50 8.99 8.87
C GLY A 104 2.49 8.46 9.90
N GLN A 105 2.48 7.16 10.19
CA GLN A 105 3.21 6.52 11.30
C GLN A 105 4.23 5.51 10.74
N LEU A 106 4.53 4.42 11.47
CA LEU A 106 5.52 3.41 11.08
C LEU A 106 5.29 2.88 9.66
N GLY A 107 4.03 2.55 9.35
CA GLY A 107 3.60 2.11 8.01
C GLY A 107 4.14 3.02 6.90
N GLY A 108 3.85 4.31 7.02
CA GLY A 108 4.31 5.31 6.05
C GLY A 108 5.80 5.61 6.13
N ALA A 109 6.40 5.58 7.33
CA ALA A 109 7.82 5.84 7.53
C ALA A 109 8.68 4.81 6.79
N VAL A 110 8.33 3.53 6.91
CA VAL A 110 8.98 2.44 6.17
C VAL A 110 8.71 2.57 4.68
N ALA A 111 7.45 2.72 4.25
CA ALA A 111 7.10 2.80 2.83
C ALA A 111 7.76 3.97 2.08
N LYS A 112 8.00 5.10 2.76
CA LYS A 112 8.67 6.27 2.17
C LYS A 112 10.16 6.03 1.93
N ARG A 113 10.82 5.26 2.80
CA ARG A 113 12.27 5.08 2.83
C ARG A 113 12.72 3.76 2.20
N PHE A 114 11.88 2.73 2.21
CA PHE A 114 12.17 1.45 1.55
C PHE A 114 12.12 1.65 0.04
N LYS A 115 13.31 1.67 -0.60
CA LYS A 115 13.44 1.89 -2.04
C LYS A 115 13.82 0.58 -2.73
N SER A 116 13.17 0.33 -3.85
CA SER A 116 13.55 -0.71 -4.81
C SER A 116 13.51 -0.10 -6.20
N THR A 117 14.42 -0.54 -7.06
CA THR A 117 14.42 -0.18 -8.49
C THR A 117 13.28 -0.85 -9.25
N THR A 118 12.83 -2.02 -8.78
CA THR A 118 11.84 -2.87 -9.46
C THR A 118 10.44 -2.70 -8.89
N PHE A 119 10.33 -2.56 -7.57
CA PHE A 119 9.05 -2.55 -6.85
C PHE A 119 8.74 -1.20 -6.23
N LYS A 120 7.45 -0.86 -6.16
CA LYS A 120 6.96 0.34 -5.49
C LYS A 120 6.12 -0.07 -4.29
N PHE A 121 6.75 -0.13 -3.12
CA PHE A 121 6.07 -0.50 -1.89
C PHE A 121 5.16 0.60 -1.34
N ASN A 122 4.06 0.20 -0.73
CA ASN A 122 3.23 1.04 0.14
C ASN A 122 2.80 0.22 1.35
N SER A 123 2.15 0.85 2.33
CA SER A 123 1.73 0.21 3.58
C SER A 123 0.20 0.12 3.69
N TRP A 124 -0.29 -0.98 4.23
CA TRP A 124 -1.70 -1.20 4.56
C TRP A 124 -1.85 -1.78 5.96
N ALA A 125 -2.65 -1.14 6.79
CA ALA A 125 -3.00 -1.67 8.10
C ALA A 125 -3.94 -2.86 7.94
N VAL A 126 -3.66 -3.96 8.65
CA VAL A 126 -4.49 -5.17 8.61
C VAL A 126 -5.74 -4.95 9.45
N LEU A 127 -6.88 -5.30 8.87
CA LEU A 127 -8.17 -5.14 9.54
C LEU A 127 -8.21 -5.98 10.83
N ARG A 128 -8.58 -5.35 11.96
CA ARG A 128 -8.75 -5.98 13.28
C ARG A 128 -7.51 -6.67 13.87
N LYS A 129 -6.33 -6.56 13.27
CA LYS A 129 -5.06 -7.08 13.82
C LYS A 129 -4.09 -5.94 14.09
N PRO A 130 -3.32 -5.92 15.18
CA PRO A 130 -2.23 -4.96 15.42
C PRO A 130 -1.04 -5.22 14.47
N GLU A 131 -1.30 -5.19 13.16
CA GLU A 131 -0.36 -5.53 12.10
C GLU A 131 -0.50 -4.55 10.93
N VAL A 132 0.64 -4.27 10.29
CA VAL A 132 0.76 -3.52 9.04
C VAL A 132 1.56 -4.35 8.05
N GLN A 133 1.18 -4.28 6.78
CA GLN A 133 1.81 -5.01 5.68
C GLN A 133 2.34 -4.04 4.64
N TRP A 134 3.47 -4.40 4.02
CA TRP A 134 4.04 -3.72 2.87
C TRP A 134 4.11 -4.66 1.68
N LEU A 135 3.63 -4.15 0.54
CA LEU A 135 3.49 -4.89 -0.71
C LEU A 135 3.69 -3.93 -1.88
N ASP A 136 4.13 -4.45 -3.03
CA ASP A 136 4.17 -3.68 -4.26
C ASP A 136 2.76 -3.19 -4.65
N VAL A 137 2.65 -1.92 -5.07
CA VAL A 137 1.38 -1.28 -5.40
C VAL A 137 0.71 -1.90 -6.62
N LYS A 138 1.45 -2.51 -7.56
CA LYS A 138 0.82 -3.22 -8.68
C LYS A 138 0.24 -4.53 -8.20
N ARG A 139 1.01 -5.30 -7.43
CA ARG A 139 0.58 -6.57 -6.85
C ARG A 139 -0.64 -6.44 -5.95
N GLN A 140 -0.73 -5.35 -5.18
CA GLN A 140 -1.85 -5.11 -4.27
C GLN A 140 -3.22 -5.04 -4.97
N LYS A 141 -3.26 -4.77 -6.27
CA LYS A 141 -4.49 -4.66 -7.07
C LYS A 141 -4.91 -5.96 -7.74
N GLN A 142 -4.12 -7.02 -7.62
CA GLN A 142 -4.41 -8.30 -8.23
C GLN A 142 -5.39 -9.11 -7.35
N GLU A 143 -6.13 -10.01 -7.98
CA GLU A 143 -7.20 -10.79 -7.33
C GLU A 143 -6.65 -11.83 -6.35
N ASP A 144 -5.42 -12.30 -6.57
CA ASP A 144 -4.70 -13.24 -5.74
C ASP A 144 -4.07 -12.61 -4.48
N LEU A 145 -4.37 -11.33 -4.18
CA LEU A 145 -3.86 -10.59 -3.02
C LEU A 145 -3.79 -11.41 -1.71
N PRO A 146 -4.78 -12.24 -1.31
CA PRO A 146 -4.69 -13.04 -0.09
C PRO A 146 -3.53 -14.03 -0.08
N LEU A 147 -3.09 -14.50 -1.25
CA LEU A 147 -2.05 -15.52 -1.45
C LEU A 147 -0.66 -14.93 -1.74
N GLN A 148 -0.57 -13.61 -1.90
CA GLN A 148 0.70 -12.95 -2.18
C GLN A 148 1.57 -12.81 -0.92
N VAL A 149 2.89 -13.00 -1.09
CA VAL A 149 3.93 -12.68 -0.11
C VAL A 149 3.93 -11.19 0.20
N LYS A 150 4.08 -10.87 1.49
CA LYS A 150 4.08 -9.49 1.99
C LYS A 150 5.15 -9.33 3.05
N PHE A 151 5.81 -8.18 3.05
CA PHE A 151 6.53 -7.75 4.25
C PHE A 151 5.51 -7.33 5.30
N TYR A 152 5.82 -7.53 6.58
CA TYR A 152 4.88 -7.22 7.64
C TYR A 152 5.58 -6.80 8.93
N ALA A 153 4.83 -6.13 9.80
CA ALA A 153 5.17 -5.88 11.18
C ALA A 153 3.92 -6.01 12.05
N ARG A 154 4.01 -6.74 13.15
CA ARG A 154 2.95 -7.03 14.10
C ARG A 154 3.45 -6.77 15.51
N VAL A 155 2.65 -6.06 16.28
CA VAL A 155 2.90 -5.90 17.71
C VAL A 155 2.01 -6.88 18.48
N GLU A 156 2.59 -7.52 19.48
CA GLU A 156 1.87 -8.29 20.51
C GLU A 156 2.32 -7.80 21.89
N GLU A 157 1.73 -8.35 22.95
CA GLU A 157 2.07 -7.98 24.34
C GLU A 157 3.56 -8.15 24.67
N LYS A 158 4.23 -9.14 24.06
CA LYS A 158 5.64 -9.45 24.35
C LYS A 158 6.63 -8.58 23.56
N GLY A 159 6.20 -7.97 22.46
CA GLY A 159 7.13 -7.26 21.59
C GLY A 159 6.65 -7.08 20.15
N LEU A 160 7.62 -6.76 19.29
CA LEU A 160 7.43 -6.55 17.86
C LEU A 160 7.95 -7.76 17.09
N PHE A 161 7.12 -8.25 16.18
CA PHE A 161 7.46 -9.24 15.16
C PHE A 161 7.46 -8.57 13.80
N TYR A 162 8.48 -8.81 12.98
CA TYR A 162 8.51 -8.28 11.63
C TYR A 162 9.37 -9.14 10.70
N GLY A 163 9.05 -9.11 9.41
CA GLY A 163 9.73 -9.92 8.41
C GLY A 163 8.86 -10.16 7.20
N LEU A 164 8.91 -11.38 6.67
CA LEU A 164 8.21 -11.80 5.46
C LEU A 164 7.10 -12.80 5.81
N HIS A 165 5.88 -12.53 5.33
CA HIS A 165 4.74 -13.44 5.42
C HIS A 165 4.48 -14.07 4.06
N ILE A 166 4.42 -15.40 4.03
CA ILE A 166 4.25 -16.23 2.84
C ILE A 166 2.96 -17.04 3.05
N PRO A 167 1.81 -16.55 2.56
CA PRO A 167 0.56 -17.30 2.65
C PRO A 167 0.63 -18.52 1.73
N SER A 168 0.21 -19.70 2.20
CA SER A 168 -0.10 -20.81 1.29
C SER A 168 -1.56 -20.74 0.83
N PRO A 169 -1.86 -21.28 -0.36
CA PRO A 169 -3.23 -21.66 -0.68
C PRO A 169 -3.68 -22.82 0.22
N LYS A 170 -4.96 -23.17 0.12
CA LYS A 170 -5.45 -24.44 0.68
C LYS A 170 -4.74 -25.61 0.01
N SER A 171 -4.39 -26.61 0.81
CA SER A 171 -3.77 -27.84 0.29
C SER A 171 -4.60 -28.43 -0.85
N GLY A 172 -3.94 -28.81 -1.95
CA GLY A 172 -4.57 -29.35 -3.16
C GLY A 172 -5.02 -28.32 -4.21
N SER A 173 -4.81 -27.02 -3.98
CA SER A 173 -5.02 -26.01 -5.04
C SER A 173 -4.02 -26.21 -6.18
N LYS A 174 -4.50 -26.16 -7.43
CA LYS A 174 -3.67 -26.21 -8.64
C LYS A 174 -3.18 -24.82 -9.09
N GLU A 175 -3.50 -23.77 -8.34
CA GLU A 175 -3.07 -22.42 -8.67
C GLU A 175 -1.58 -22.26 -8.38
N THR A 176 -0.84 -21.79 -9.38
CA THR A 176 0.52 -21.28 -9.17
C THR A 176 0.42 -20.07 -8.24
N THR A 177 1.01 -20.20 -7.05
CA THR A 177 0.99 -19.17 -6.02
C THR A 177 2.41 -18.83 -5.62
N ASP A 178 2.57 -17.68 -4.98
CA ASP A 178 3.80 -17.26 -4.33
C ASP A 178 4.44 -18.37 -3.48
N TRP A 179 3.63 -19.19 -2.80
CA TRP A 179 4.08 -20.35 -2.05
C TRP A 179 4.93 -21.30 -2.89
N HIS A 180 4.41 -21.72 -4.04
CA HIS A 180 5.10 -22.64 -4.93
C HIS A 180 6.35 -21.99 -5.55
N ALA A 181 6.29 -20.69 -5.86
CA ALA A 181 7.44 -19.96 -6.35
C ALA A 181 8.58 -19.89 -5.31
N ILE A 182 8.26 -19.70 -4.02
CA ILE A 182 9.24 -19.76 -2.94
C ILE A 182 9.84 -21.15 -2.80
N LEU A 183 9.03 -22.21 -2.78
CA LEU A 183 9.55 -23.58 -2.67
C LEU A 183 10.50 -23.89 -3.83
N ALA A 184 10.10 -23.61 -5.07
CA ALA A 184 10.94 -23.78 -6.26
C ALA A 184 12.22 -22.92 -6.21
N TRP A 185 12.16 -21.73 -5.62
CA TRP A 185 13.33 -20.89 -5.41
C TRP A 185 14.28 -21.47 -4.36
N MET A 186 13.76 -22.05 -3.27
CA MET A 186 14.57 -22.67 -2.21
C MET A 186 15.14 -24.04 -2.58
N GLU A 187 14.64 -24.72 -3.62
CA GLU A 187 15.25 -25.96 -4.14
C GLU A 187 16.71 -25.76 -4.60
N LYS A 188 17.09 -24.52 -4.90
CA LYS A 188 18.48 -24.18 -5.24
C LYS A 188 19.33 -24.08 -3.97
N PRO A 189 20.40 -24.89 -3.81
CA PRO A 189 21.20 -24.90 -2.58
C PRO A 189 21.80 -23.54 -2.21
N GLU A 190 22.14 -22.70 -3.19
CA GLU A 190 22.65 -21.35 -2.96
C GLU A 190 21.63 -20.43 -2.29
N ASN A 191 20.33 -20.62 -2.54
CA ASN A 191 19.26 -19.83 -1.97
C ASN A 191 18.94 -20.27 -0.53
N GLU A 192 18.97 -21.58 -0.25
CA GLU A 192 18.87 -22.07 1.12
C GLU A 192 20.07 -21.61 1.96
N LEU A 193 21.29 -21.70 1.43
CA LEU A 193 22.50 -21.20 2.09
C LEU A 193 22.43 -19.69 2.32
N TRP A 194 21.89 -18.93 1.36
CA TRP A 194 21.65 -17.51 1.52
C TRP A 194 20.65 -17.23 2.64
N LEU A 195 19.55 -17.99 2.72
CA LEU A 195 18.52 -17.82 3.75
C LEU A 195 19.10 -18.12 5.13
N LYS A 196 19.93 -19.17 5.23
CA LYS A 196 20.67 -19.46 6.46
C LYS A 196 21.47 -18.27 6.94
N LYS A 197 22.23 -17.63 6.04
CA LYS A 197 23.01 -16.41 6.37
C LYS A 197 22.11 -15.27 6.85
N GLN A 198 20.94 -15.07 6.24
CA GLN A 198 19.99 -14.04 6.69
C GLN A 198 19.41 -14.37 8.07
N CYS A 199 19.10 -15.64 8.33
CA CYS A 199 18.60 -16.10 9.62
C CYS A 199 19.62 -15.88 10.75
N VAL A 200 20.92 -16.14 10.51
CA VAL A 200 21.98 -15.83 11.49
C VAL A 200 22.14 -14.32 11.65
N LEU A 201 22.30 -13.58 10.54
CA LEU A 201 22.61 -12.15 10.56
C LEU A 201 21.51 -11.31 11.25
N HIS A 202 20.25 -11.69 11.05
CA HIS A 202 19.11 -10.94 11.53
C HIS A 202 18.35 -11.64 12.67
N GLU A 203 18.87 -12.75 13.19
CA GLU A 203 18.25 -13.54 14.26
C GLU A 203 16.81 -13.97 13.91
N LEU A 204 16.62 -14.48 12.69
CA LEU A 204 15.30 -14.86 12.18
C LEU A 204 14.93 -16.29 12.59
N CYS A 205 13.65 -16.49 12.86
CA CYS A 205 13.04 -17.80 12.91
C CYS A 205 11.99 -17.98 11.81
N ILE A 206 11.66 -19.22 11.52
CA ILE A 206 10.57 -19.57 10.60
C ILE A 206 9.45 -20.23 11.40
N ILE A 207 8.23 -19.73 11.28
CA ILE A 207 7.07 -20.29 11.97
C ILE A 207 5.93 -20.58 10.99
N ASP A 208 5.10 -21.57 11.31
CA ASP A 208 3.77 -21.68 10.74
C ASP A 208 2.79 -20.85 11.57
N LEU A 209 2.25 -19.79 10.97
CA LEU A 209 1.26 -18.91 11.59
C LEU A 209 0.00 -19.65 12.04
N ASN A 210 -0.36 -20.75 11.37
CA ASN A 210 -1.55 -21.52 11.67
C ASN A 210 -1.30 -22.67 12.66
N GLY A 211 -0.04 -23.08 12.84
CA GLY A 211 0.33 -24.25 13.63
C GLY A 211 -0.23 -25.57 13.10
N LYS A 212 -0.64 -25.62 11.82
CA LYS A 212 -1.30 -26.78 11.19
C LYS A 212 -0.33 -27.65 10.41
N GLY A 213 0.69 -27.06 9.79
CA GLY A 213 1.77 -27.78 9.13
C GLY A 213 2.81 -28.28 10.13
N PHE A 214 3.23 -27.41 11.05
CA PHE A 214 4.07 -27.76 12.19
C PHE A 214 3.85 -26.79 13.36
N GLN A 215 4.20 -27.21 14.58
CA GLN A 215 4.16 -26.36 15.77
C GLN A 215 5.57 -25.85 16.12
N GLY A 216 5.67 -24.75 16.88
CA GLY A 216 6.96 -24.20 17.29
C GLY A 216 7.64 -23.37 16.18
N ALA A 217 8.97 -23.41 16.13
CA ALA A 217 9.77 -22.59 15.21
C ALA A 217 10.94 -23.38 14.63
N LEU A 218 11.31 -23.07 13.39
CA LEU A 218 12.58 -23.48 12.80
C LEU A 218 13.61 -22.39 13.07
N ARG A 219 14.76 -22.79 13.58
CA ARG A 219 15.89 -21.91 13.91
C ARG A 219 17.18 -22.53 13.41
N LEU A 220 18.22 -21.71 13.33
CA LEU A 220 19.57 -22.22 13.16
C LEU A 220 20.24 -22.38 14.54
N VAL A 221 20.69 -23.60 14.83
CA VAL A 221 21.50 -23.96 15.99
C VAL A 221 22.75 -24.64 15.43
N ASP A 222 23.93 -24.10 15.76
CA ASP A 222 25.22 -24.62 15.26
C ASP A 222 25.27 -24.82 13.73
N ASP A 223 24.72 -23.85 12.98
CA ASP A 223 24.60 -23.84 11.50
C ASP A 223 23.69 -24.94 10.89
N GLN A 224 22.97 -25.66 11.74
CA GLN A 224 21.99 -26.66 11.36
C GLN A 224 20.57 -26.14 11.58
N TRP A 225 19.68 -26.47 10.65
CA TRP A 225 18.27 -26.21 10.86
C TRP A 225 17.77 -27.11 11.99
N THR A 226 17.08 -26.52 12.94
CA THR A 226 16.51 -27.21 14.09
C THR A 226 15.07 -26.78 14.25
N HIS A 227 14.18 -27.77 14.27
CA HIS A 227 12.79 -27.61 14.61
C HIS A 227 12.65 -27.65 16.13
N VAL A 228 12.28 -26.51 16.72
CA VAL A 228 12.15 -26.30 18.16
C VAL A 228 10.67 -26.13 18.50
N VAL A 229 10.09 -27.14 19.14
CA VAL A 229 8.71 -27.09 19.68
C VAL A 229 8.74 -26.57 21.12
N SER A 230 9.74 -26.98 21.89
CA SER A 230 10.05 -26.50 23.23
C SER A 230 11.55 -26.61 23.49
N ASP A 231 12.03 -26.09 24.63
CA ASP A 231 13.46 -26.18 24.98
C ASP A 231 13.95 -27.64 25.12
N GLU A 232 13.05 -28.58 25.41
CA GLU A 232 13.34 -30.01 25.56
C GLU A 232 13.03 -30.82 24.29
N ASP A 233 12.35 -30.20 23.30
CA ASP A 233 11.89 -30.86 22.07
C ASP A 233 12.43 -30.09 20.86
N ALA A 234 13.68 -30.43 20.51
CA ALA A 234 14.43 -29.86 19.42
C ALA A 234 14.97 -30.97 18.51
N THR A 235 14.61 -30.95 17.24
CA THR A 235 15.03 -31.95 16.24
C THR A 235 15.76 -31.29 15.10
N VAL A 236 16.95 -31.78 14.75
CA VAL A 236 17.70 -31.31 13.58
C VAL A 236 16.99 -31.75 12.30
N ILE A 237 16.83 -30.84 11.34
CA ILE A 237 16.27 -31.12 10.02
C ILE A 237 17.37 -30.98 8.96
N GLU A 238 17.45 -31.96 8.06
CA GLU A 238 18.53 -32.02 7.05
C GLU A 238 18.34 -31.01 5.92
N SER A 239 17.07 -30.79 5.53
CA SER A 239 16.69 -29.93 4.40
C SER A 239 15.46 -29.12 4.78
N LEU A 240 15.59 -27.79 4.77
CA LEU A 240 14.46 -26.90 5.04
C LEU A 240 13.36 -27.09 3.99
N THR A 241 13.74 -27.15 2.71
CA THR A 241 12.79 -27.26 1.60
C THR A 241 12.00 -28.56 1.66
N SER A 242 12.65 -29.68 2.01
CA SER A 242 11.97 -30.97 2.18
C SER A 242 11.00 -30.94 3.36
N PHE A 243 11.43 -30.41 4.51
CA PHE A 243 10.58 -30.28 5.69
C PHE A 243 9.32 -29.44 5.41
N LEU A 244 9.48 -28.29 4.74
CA LEU A 244 8.36 -27.40 4.41
C LEU A 244 7.42 -28.02 3.37
N SER A 245 7.95 -28.79 2.43
CA SER A 245 7.17 -29.51 1.42
C SER A 245 6.30 -30.59 2.07
N ASP A 246 6.85 -31.35 3.02
CA ASP A 246 6.12 -32.37 3.77
C ASP A 246 5.04 -31.72 4.66
N ALA A 247 5.38 -30.65 5.38
CA ALA A 247 4.43 -29.91 6.22
C ALA A 247 3.26 -29.28 5.44
N TYR A 248 3.49 -28.92 4.18
CA TYR A 248 2.43 -28.41 3.30
C TYR A 248 1.48 -29.52 2.80
N GLN A 249 1.97 -30.75 2.64
CA GLN A 249 1.11 -31.87 2.28
C GLN A 249 0.12 -32.23 3.38
N THR A 250 0.50 -32.02 4.65
CA THR A 250 -0.32 -32.38 5.82
C THR A 250 -1.34 -31.32 6.23
N GLY A 251 -1.24 -30.08 5.76
CA GLY A 251 -2.16 -29.02 6.15
C GLY A 251 -1.97 -27.66 5.47
N GLU A 252 -2.80 -26.69 5.85
CA GLU A 252 -2.64 -25.29 5.43
C GLU A 252 -1.44 -24.66 6.15
N LEU A 253 -0.42 -24.23 5.41
CA LEU A 253 0.86 -23.77 5.97
C LEU A 253 1.09 -22.28 5.66
N SER A 254 0.96 -21.40 6.65
CA SER A 254 1.18 -19.96 6.43
C SER A 254 2.50 -19.56 7.07
N LEU A 255 3.59 -19.55 6.29
CA LEU A 255 4.92 -19.27 6.84
C LEU A 255 5.16 -17.80 7.16
N ARG A 256 5.88 -17.57 8.25
CA ARG A 256 6.55 -16.30 8.51
C ARG A 256 8.02 -16.53 8.75
N VAL A 257 8.85 -15.79 8.02
CA VAL A 257 10.28 -15.62 8.30
C VAL A 257 10.40 -14.32 9.05
N GLU A 258 10.60 -14.38 10.36
CA GLU A 258 10.42 -13.22 11.24
C GLU A 258 11.51 -13.05 12.28
N ARG A 259 11.77 -11.79 12.61
CA ARG A 259 12.52 -11.39 13.81
C ARG A 259 11.54 -11.03 14.92
N PHE A 260 11.90 -11.38 16.14
CA PHE A 260 11.26 -10.89 17.36
C PHE A 260 12.17 -9.89 18.07
N ILE A 261 11.61 -8.77 18.53
CA ILE A 261 12.28 -7.83 19.44
C ILE A 261 11.38 -7.61 20.67
N PRO A 262 11.89 -7.83 21.90
CA PRO A 262 11.15 -7.55 23.13
C PRO A 262 10.69 -6.10 23.22
N GLN A 263 9.54 -5.88 23.87
CA GLN A 263 8.92 -4.56 24.02
C GLN A 263 9.91 -3.45 24.44
N ASP A 264 10.70 -3.66 25.49
CA ASP A 264 11.58 -2.62 26.04
C ASP A 264 12.64 -2.18 25.02
N ALA A 265 13.22 -3.14 24.30
CA ALA A 265 14.21 -2.88 23.24
C ALA A 265 13.59 -2.14 22.03
N VAL A 266 12.32 -2.40 21.71
CA VAL A 266 11.60 -1.67 20.65
C VAL A 266 11.36 -0.22 21.06
N ILE A 267 10.96 0.02 22.31
CA ILE A 267 10.69 1.37 22.83
C ILE A 267 11.98 2.20 22.87
N GLU A 268 13.09 1.60 23.31
CA GLU A 268 14.41 2.25 23.34
C GLU A 268 14.85 2.74 21.96
N LYS A 269 14.56 1.97 20.92
CA LYS A 269 14.87 2.29 19.52
C LYS A 269 14.07 3.46 18.95
N LYS A 270 12.97 3.88 19.59
CA LYS A 270 12.13 5.01 19.12
C LYS A 270 11.82 4.89 17.61
N ASN A 271 12.15 5.91 16.82
CA ASN A 271 11.94 5.95 15.37
C ASN A 271 12.94 5.11 14.57
N ASP A 272 14.08 4.72 15.17
CA ASP A 272 15.12 3.93 14.51
C ASP A 272 14.66 2.51 14.20
N ILE A 273 13.61 2.01 14.86
CA ILE A 273 12.98 0.72 14.53
C ILE A 273 12.53 0.65 13.07
N ALA A 274 12.12 1.79 12.48
CA ALA A 274 11.78 1.82 11.07
C ALA A 274 13.00 1.51 10.19
N GLY A 275 14.21 1.81 10.66
CA GLY A 275 15.48 1.53 9.97
C GLY A 275 15.77 0.05 9.99
N ASP A 276 15.62 -0.58 11.16
CA ASP A 276 15.79 -2.04 11.32
C ASP A 276 14.83 -2.84 10.44
N LEU A 277 13.57 -2.39 10.32
CA LEU A 277 12.59 -3.00 9.42
C LEU A 277 13.06 -2.92 7.96
N ILE A 278 13.56 -1.76 7.53
CA ILE A 278 14.02 -1.57 6.15
C ILE A 278 15.25 -2.44 5.88
N ALA A 279 16.22 -2.45 6.79
CA ALA A 279 17.42 -3.26 6.64
C ALA A 279 17.08 -4.75 6.47
N LEU A 280 16.12 -5.26 7.25
CA LEU A 280 15.63 -6.63 7.08
C LEU A 280 14.85 -6.82 5.78
N PHE A 281 14.00 -5.86 5.39
CA PHE A 281 13.20 -6.01 4.16
C PHE A 281 14.06 -5.94 2.90
N GLU A 282 15.12 -5.12 2.91
CA GLU A 282 16.15 -5.08 1.87
C GLU A 282 16.92 -6.39 1.82
N SER A 283 17.32 -6.94 2.97
CA SER A 283 18.02 -8.23 3.02
C SER A 283 17.12 -9.40 2.62
N LEU A 284 15.80 -9.32 2.82
CA LEU A 284 14.85 -10.35 2.38
C LEU A 284 14.26 -10.12 0.97
N MET A 285 14.71 -9.07 0.26
CA MET A 285 14.20 -8.72 -1.08
C MET A 285 14.34 -9.83 -2.12
N PRO A 286 15.45 -10.61 -2.19
CA PRO A 286 15.57 -11.69 -3.17
C PRO A 286 14.45 -12.72 -3.08
N MET A 287 14.02 -13.04 -1.85
CA MET A 287 12.92 -13.97 -1.59
C MET A 287 11.58 -13.39 -2.06
N TYR A 288 11.32 -12.09 -1.80
CA TYR A 288 10.13 -11.41 -2.31
C TYR A 288 10.13 -11.31 -3.85
N ALA A 289 11.29 -11.02 -4.45
CA ALA A 289 11.42 -10.87 -5.90
C ALA A 289 11.15 -12.20 -6.64
N ALA A 290 11.56 -13.33 -6.05
CA ALA A 290 11.33 -14.66 -6.60
C ALA A 290 9.84 -15.00 -6.81
N THR A 291 8.92 -14.32 -6.12
CA THR A 291 7.47 -14.53 -6.29
C THR A 291 6.78 -13.49 -7.14
N ALA A 292 7.41 -12.32 -7.29
CA ALA A 292 6.85 -11.17 -7.98
C ALA A 292 7.29 -11.07 -9.45
N GLU A 293 8.35 -11.77 -9.83
CA GLU A 293 8.79 -11.90 -11.22
C GLU A 293 8.19 -13.17 -11.84
N PRO A 294 7.67 -13.11 -13.08
CA PRO A 294 7.27 -14.33 -13.76
C PRO A 294 8.49 -15.23 -13.87
N LEU A 295 8.38 -16.45 -13.34
CA LEU A 295 9.31 -17.55 -13.64
C LEU A 295 9.37 -17.65 -15.17
N GLY A 296 10.45 -17.13 -15.75
CA GLY A 296 10.71 -17.18 -17.19
C GLY A 296 10.94 -18.60 -17.66
#